data_AF-A0A7W8NKD9-F1
#
_entry.id   AF-A0A7W8NKD9-F1
#
_cell.length_a   1.000
_cell.length_b   1.000
_cell.length_c   1.000
_cell.angle_alpha   90.00
_cell.angle_beta   90.00
_cell.angle_gamma   90.00
#
_symmetry.space_group_name_H-M   'P 1'
#
loop_
_entity.id
_entity.type
_entity.pdbx_description
1 polymer ?
#
loop_
_entity_poly.entity_id
_entity_poly.type
_entity_poly.pdbx_seq_one_letter_code
_entity_poly.pdbx_strand_id
1 'polypeptide(L)' 'MNNQERLDAWYDGSAICLIAVGAQGDPLDLGDDEVRALIGKLQQCLAESEAAATED' A
#
# COMPACT_ATOMS: atom_id res chain seq x y z
N MET A 1 4.26 -3.09 -23.41
CA MET A 1 4.15 -3.46 -21.99
C MET A 1 4.34 -2.18 -21.19
N ASN A 2 3.34 -1.74 -20.43
CA ASN A 2 3.50 -0.63 -19.49
C ASN A 2 4.33 -1.13 -18.31
N ASN A 3 5.66 -1.09 -18.46
CA ASN A 3 6.62 -1.45 -17.42
C ASN A 3 6.76 -0.29 -16.42
N GLN A 4 5.64 0.18 -15.86
CA GLN A 4 5.67 1.17 -14.80
C GLN A 4 5.74 0.46 -13.46
N GLU A 5 6.62 0.96 -12.60
CA GLU A 5 6.65 0.62 -11.18
C GLU A 5 5.27 0.83 -10.57
N ARG A 6 4.89 -0.07 -9.66
CA ARG A 6 3.60 0.00 -8.98
C ARG A 6 3.82 -0.07 -7.49
N LEU A 7 3.50 1.04 -6.82
CA LEU A 7 3.39 1.14 -5.38
C LEU A 7 1.98 1.58 -5.01
N ASP A 8 1.19 0.65 -4.50
CA ASP A 8 -0.20 0.92 -4.14
C ASP A 8 -0.60 0.15 -2.88
N ALA A 9 -1.47 0.76 -2.06
CA ALA A 9 -1.99 0.15 -0.85
C ALA A 9 -3.43 0.57 -0.63
N TRP A 10 -4.31 -0.34 -0.23
CA TRP A 10 -5.70 -0.04 0.07
C TRP A 10 -6.29 -1.09 1.01
N TYR A 11 -7.36 -0.73 1.72
CA TYR A 11 -8.19 -1.68 2.46
C TYR A 11 -9.33 -2.19 1.57
N ASP A 12 -9.50 -3.50 1.45
CA ASP A 12 -10.53 -4.11 0.58
C ASP A 12 -11.84 -4.44 1.30
N GLY A 13 -11.93 -4.13 2.59
CA GLY A 13 -13.04 -4.52 3.47
C GLY A 13 -12.76 -5.77 4.33
N SER A 14 -11.62 -6.44 4.11
CA SER A 14 -11.20 -7.60 4.89
C SER A 14 -9.71 -7.61 5.23
N ALA A 15 -8.88 -7.08 4.33
CA ALA A 15 -7.44 -7.05 4.44
C ALA A 15 -6.88 -5.77 3.84
N ILE A 16 -5.68 -5.40 4.30
CA ILE A 16 -4.89 -4.35 3.67
C ILE A 16 -4.07 -5.00 2.56
N CYS A 17 -4.35 -4.60 1.32
CA CYS A 17 -3.61 -5.03 0.15
C CYS A 17 -2.44 -4.07 -0.10
N LEU A 18 -1.25 -4.62 -0.36
CA LEU A 18 -0.05 -3.86 -0.77
C LEU A 18 0.52 -4.47 -2.05
N ILE A 19 0.70 -3.63 -3.06
CA ILE A 19 1.45 -3.95 -4.28
C ILE A 19 2.71 -3.09 -4.29
N ALA A 20 3.87 -3.73 -4.33
CA ALA A 20 5.17 -3.08 -4.47
C ALA A 20 6.01 -3.90 -5.46
N VAL A 21 5.95 -3.54 -6.74
CA VAL A 21 6.69 -4.23 -7.81
C VAL A 21 7.41 -3.23 -8.72
N GLY A 22 8.68 -3.50 -8.98
CA GLY A 22 9.47 -2.77 -9.97
C GLY A 22 9.05 -3.08 -11.40
N ALA A 23 9.54 -2.29 -12.34
CA ALA A 23 9.21 -2.37 -13.78
C ALA A 23 9.43 -3.74 -14.43
N GLN A 24 10.29 -4.60 -13.85
CA GLN A 24 10.64 -5.93 -14.35
C GLN A 24 10.28 -7.05 -13.37
N GLY A 25 9.46 -6.76 -12.35
CA GLY A 25 9.12 -7.70 -11.28
C GLY A 25 10.19 -7.80 -10.19
N ASP A 26 11.24 -6.98 -10.28
CA ASP A 26 12.22 -6.80 -9.22
C ASP A 26 11.57 -6.16 -7.98
N PRO A 27 12.15 -6.37 -6.78
CA PRO A 27 11.80 -5.60 -5.60
C PRO A 27 11.86 -4.11 -5.91
N LEU A 28 10.88 -3.36 -5.42
CA LEU A 28 10.83 -1.93 -5.61
C LEU A 28 11.82 -1.24 -4.66
N ASP A 29 12.77 -0.51 -5.22
CA ASP A 29 13.70 0.33 -4.44
C ASP A 29 13.02 1.65 -4.10
N LEU A 30 12.78 1.90 -2.82
CA LEU A 30 12.13 3.13 -2.33
C LEU A 30 13.15 4.04 -1.65
N GLY A 31 13.12 5.32 -2.02
CA GLY A 31 13.78 6.37 -1.26
C GLY A 31 13.04 6.72 0.02
N ASP A 32 13.70 7.43 0.93
CA ASP A 32 13.15 7.79 2.26
C ASP A 32 11.77 8.47 2.19
N ASP A 33 11.57 9.38 1.24
CA ASP A 33 10.30 10.11 1.11
C ASP A 33 9.18 9.21 0.60
N GLU A 34 9.50 8.26 -0.29
CA GLU A 34 8.55 7.27 -0.78
C GLU A 34 8.18 6.27 0.32
N VAL A 35 9.16 5.88 1.15
CA VAL A 35 8.90 5.07 2.36
C VAL A 35 7.97 5.81 3.32
N ARG A 36 8.20 7.11 3.58
CA ARG A 36 7.31 7.91 4.44
C ARG A 36 5.90 8.01 3.86
N ALA A 37 5.77 8.21 2.55
CA ALA A 37 4.48 8.26 1.87
C ALA A 37 3.74 6.92 1.96
N LEU A 38 4.45 5.80 1.78
CA LEU A 38 3.90 4.45 1.93
C LEU A 38 3.41 4.20 3.35
N ILE A 39 4.20 4.58 4.37
CA ILE A 39 3.79 4.45 5.77
C ILE A 39 2.50 5.23 6.02
N GLY A 40 2.41 6.48 5.55
CA GLY A 40 1.20 7.29 5.69
C GLY A 40 -0.03 6.63 5.07
N LYS A 41 0.14 6.01 3.90
CA LYS A 41 -0.95 5.27 3.23
C LYS A 41 -1.36 4.01 3.99
N LEU A 42 -0.40 3.24 4.50
CA LEU A 42 -0.68 2.04 5.31
C LEU A 42 -1.37 2.40 6.63
N GLN A 43 -0.97 3.50 7.26
CA GLN A 43 -1.63 4.03 8.46
C GLN A 43 -3.08 4.41 8.18
N GLN A 44 -3.36 5.00 7.02
CA GLN A 44 -4.74 5.27 6.60
C GLN A 44 -5.54 3.96 6.43
N CYS A 45 -5.00 2.96 5.72
CA CYS A 45 -5.68 1.69 5.53
C CYS A 45 -5.95 0.96 6.86
N LEU A 46 -5.02 1.06 7.82
CA LEU A 46 -5.22 0.52 9.17
C LEU A 46 -6.38 1.20 9.89
N ALA A 47 -6.45 2.54 9.86
CA ALA A 47 -7.54 3.28 10.47
C ALA A 47 -8.91 2.90 9.84
N GLU A 48 -8.97 2.73 8.52
CA GLU A 48 -10.19 2.28 7.82
C GLU A 48 -10.59 0.85 8.23
N SER A 49 -9.62 -0.06 8.34
CA SER A 49 -9.86 -1.44 8.79
C SER A 49 -10.36 -1.50 10.24
N GLU A 50 -9.76 -0.71 11.13
CA GLU A 50 -10.16 -0.64 12.54
C GLU A 50 -11.56 -0.03 12.70
N ALA A 51 -11.89 1.02 11.94
CA ALA A 51 -13.21 1.63 11.95
C ALA A 51 -14.29 0.61 11.53
N ALA A 52 -14.05 -0.14 10.45
CA ALA A 52 -14.98 -1.18 9.98
C ALA A 52 -15.21 -2.27 11.04
N ALA A 53 -14.19 -2.63 11.83
CA ALA A 53 -14.30 -3.63 12.89
C ALA A 53 -15.08 -3.14 14.13
N THR A 54 -15.31 -1.84 14.28
CA THR A 54 -16.11 -1.26 15.37
C THR A 54 -17.59 -1.08 15.03
N GLU A 55 -17.96 -1.28 13.76
CA GLU A 55 -19.32 -1.16 13.26
C GLU A 55 -20.09 -2.51 13.23
N ASP A 56 -19.39 -3.63 13.49
CA ASP A 56 -19.94 -4.99 13.69
C ASP A 56 -20.28 -5.28 15.17
#